data_AF-A0A832ATW9-F1
#
_entry.id   AF-A0A832ATW9-F1
#
_cell.length_a   1.000
_cell.length_b   1.000
_cell.length_c   1.000
_cell.angle_alpha   90.00
_cell.angle_beta   90.00
_cell.angle_gamma   90.00
#
_symmetry.space_group_name_H-M   'P 1'
#
loop_
_entity.id
_entity.type
_entity.pdbx_description
1 polymer ?
#
loop_
_entity_poly.entity_id
_entity_poly.type
_entity_poly.pdbx_seq_one_letter_code
_entity_poly.pdbx_strand_id
1 'polypeptide(L)'
;MKYMVSMFVLVTFLSAQNFVRDRKHDVVLDTDLHVMWQDNVDVKWRDMSYDDAREYCNTMQLAGYDDWRLPKLSTLKRIVVSENYPMTIVNVFE
;
A
#
# COMPACT_ATOMS: atom_id res chain seq x y z
N MET A 1 -36.90 31.26 -15.50
CA MET A 1 -36.41 30.00 -14.89
C MET A 1 -35.74 29.17 -15.97
N LYS A 2 -34.46 28.77 -15.83
CA LYS A 2 -33.97 27.38 -16.10
C LYS A 2 -32.44 27.18 -16.11
N TYR A 3 -31.58 28.19 -15.98
CA TYR A 3 -30.12 27.95 -16.13
C TYR A 3 -29.22 28.46 -15.00
N MET A 4 -29.76 28.76 -13.81
CA MET A 4 -28.97 29.31 -12.69
C MET A 4 -28.77 28.30 -11.55
N VAL A 5 -28.36 27.07 -11.85
CA VAL A 5 -27.86 26.11 -10.84
C VAL A 5 -26.58 25.37 -11.30
N SER A 6 -26.13 25.55 -12.54
CA SER A 6 -25.02 24.77 -13.09
C SER A 6 -23.64 25.40 -12.84
N MET A 7 -23.31 25.65 -11.57
CA MET A 7 -21.92 25.93 -11.17
C MET A 7 -21.57 25.41 -9.76
N PHE A 8 -22.48 24.69 -9.10
CA PHE A 8 -22.26 24.11 -7.77
C PHE A 8 -21.93 22.61 -7.76
N VAL A 9 -21.93 21.96 -8.93
CA VAL A 9 -21.69 20.49 -9.05
C VAL A 9 -20.25 20.16 -9.48
N LEU A 10 -19.43 21.16 -9.83
CA LEU A 10 -18.09 20.92 -10.39
C LEU A 10 -16.96 20.87 -9.35
N VAL A 11 -17.25 21.03 -8.06
CA VAL A 11 -16.25 21.02 -6.97
C VAL A 11 -16.25 19.72 -6.14
N THR A 12 -17.18 18.79 -6.37
CA THR A 12 -17.35 17.61 -5.49
C THR A 12 -16.63 16.34 -5.95
N PHE A 13 -15.64 16.42 -6.85
CA PHE A 13 -14.82 15.27 -7.22
C PHE A 13 -13.33 15.49 -6.95
N LEU A 14 -12.98 15.98 -5.76
CA LEU A 14 -11.69 15.58 -5.17
C LEU A 14 -11.88 14.16 -4.60
N SER A 15 -11.73 13.15 -5.45
CA SER A 15 -11.50 11.79 -4.96
C SER A 15 -10.13 11.80 -4.30
N ALA A 16 -10.10 11.56 -2.99
CA ALA A 16 -8.88 11.28 -2.24
C ALA A 16 -8.31 9.94 -2.72
N GLN A 17 -7.46 9.98 -3.74
CA GLN A 17 -6.78 8.80 -4.21
C GLN A 17 -5.50 8.62 -3.38
N ASN A 18 -5.63 7.95 -2.23
CA ASN A 18 -4.52 7.74 -1.29
C ASN A 18 -3.48 6.74 -1.82
N PHE A 19 -3.84 6.00 -2.89
CA PHE A 19 -2.98 5.01 -3.53
C PHE A 19 -2.81 5.30 -5.02
N VAL A 20 -1.58 5.55 -5.45
CA VAL A 20 -1.20 5.77 -6.85
C VAL A 20 -0.44 4.55 -7.35
N ARG A 21 -1.02 3.81 -8.31
CA ARG A 21 -0.43 2.58 -8.84
C ARG A 21 0.44 2.88 -10.07
N ASP A 22 1.68 2.43 -10.04
CA ASP A 22 2.61 2.43 -11.17
C ASP A 22 2.86 1.01 -11.67
N ARG A 23 2.12 0.64 -12.72
CA ARG A 23 2.22 -0.69 -13.34
C ARG A 23 3.50 -0.89 -14.15
N LYS A 24 4.24 0.18 -14.48
CA LYS A 24 5.48 0.05 -15.25
C LYS A 24 6.62 -0.45 -14.36
N HIS A 25 6.59 -0.05 -13.09
CA HIS A 25 7.61 -0.41 -12.10
C HIS A 25 7.10 -1.42 -11.07
N ASP A 26 5.88 -1.94 -11.25
CA ASP A 26 5.21 -2.89 -10.37
C ASP A 26 5.16 -2.44 -8.90
N VAL A 27 4.75 -1.18 -8.68
CA VAL A 27 4.65 -0.59 -7.34
C VAL A 27 3.36 0.22 -7.15
N VAL A 28 2.97 0.42 -5.88
CA VAL A 28 1.89 1.32 -5.47
C VAL A 28 2.43 2.30 -4.44
N LEU A 29 2.26 3.60 -4.68
CA LEU A 29 2.57 4.66 -3.74
C LEU A 29 1.37 4.92 -2.84
N ASP A 30 1.56 4.89 -1.53
CA ASP A 30 0.61 5.38 -0.52
C ASP A 30 0.98 6.81 -0.13
N THR A 31 0.17 7.77 -0.55
CA THR A 31 0.43 9.19 -0.35
C THR A 31 0.14 9.67 1.07
N ASP A 32 -0.64 8.92 1.85
CA ASP A 32 -0.93 9.27 3.25
C ASP A 32 0.20 8.81 4.17
N LEU A 33 0.71 7.60 3.94
CA LEU A 33 1.80 7.02 4.70
C LEU A 33 3.18 7.43 4.20
N HIS A 34 3.27 8.00 3.00
CA HIS A 34 4.53 8.32 2.32
C HIS A 34 5.42 7.07 2.18
N VAL A 35 4.83 5.95 1.77
CA VAL A 35 5.51 4.66 1.56
C VAL A 35 5.16 4.09 0.19
N MET A 36 6.04 3.23 -0.31
CA MET A 36 5.85 2.49 -1.55
C MET A 36 5.65 1.00 -1.24
N TRP A 37 4.76 0.36 -1.98
CA TRP A 37 4.42 -1.05 -1.87
C TRP A 37 4.80 -1.79 -3.15
N GLN A 38 5.33 -3.00 -3.01
CA GLN A 38 5.52 -3.91 -4.14
C GLN A 38 4.15 -4.41 -4.64
N ASP A 39 3.98 -4.49 -5.96
CA ASP A 39 2.72 -4.85 -6.62
C ASP A 39 2.94 -5.74 -7.85
N ASN A 40 3.78 -6.77 -7.68
CA ASN A 40 4.11 -7.74 -8.73
C ASN A 40 3.46 -9.11 -8.48
N VAL A 41 3.94 -10.17 -9.15
CA VAL A 41 3.44 -11.53 -8.95
C VAL A 41 3.92 -12.19 -7.64
N ASP A 42 5.04 -11.73 -7.07
CA ASP A 42 5.59 -12.30 -5.85
C ASP A 42 4.64 -12.08 -4.67
N VAL A 43 4.00 -10.90 -4.59
CA VAL A 43 3.04 -10.60 -3.51
C VAL A 43 1.77 -11.45 -3.54
N LYS A 44 1.55 -12.25 -4.61
CA LYS A 44 0.39 -13.14 -4.75
C LYS A 44 0.69 -14.61 -4.51
N TRP A 45 1.91 -15.05 -4.83
CA TRP A 45 2.21 -16.48 -4.94
C TRP A 45 3.43 -16.94 -4.13
N ARG A 46 4.15 -16.00 -3.51
CA ARG A 46 5.36 -16.32 -2.76
C ARG A 46 5.06 -16.37 -1.27
N ASP A 47 4.95 -17.59 -0.75
CA ASP A 47 4.96 -17.84 0.69
C ASP A 47 6.41 -17.88 1.18
N MET A 48 6.69 -17.17 2.27
CA MET A 48 8.02 -17.08 2.87
C MET A 48 7.92 -17.20 4.39
N SER A 49 8.97 -17.75 5.02
CA SER A 49 9.13 -17.55 6.46
C SER A 49 9.38 -16.06 6.73
N TYR A 50 9.17 -15.64 7.97
CA TYR A 50 9.40 -14.24 8.33
C TYR A 50 10.87 -13.80 8.11
N ASP A 51 11.83 -14.67 8.42
CA ASP A 51 13.25 -14.38 8.21
C ASP A 51 13.60 -14.31 6.71
N ASP A 52 13.04 -15.21 5.89
CA ASP A 52 13.23 -15.17 4.44
C ASP A 52 12.61 -13.91 3.82
N ALA A 53 11.42 -13.50 4.30
CA ALA A 53 10.75 -12.28 3.84
C ALA A 53 11.54 -11.02 4.22
N ARG A 54 12.15 -11.02 5.41
CA ARG A 54 13.03 -9.93 5.86
C ARG A 54 14.25 -9.82 4.97
N GLU A 55 14.92 -10.93 4.69
CA GLU A 55 16.09 -10.95 3.81
C GLU A 55 15.73 -10.58 2.36
N TYR A 56 14.58 -11.06 1.88
CA TYR A 56 14.03 -10.70 0.58
C TYR A 56 13.88 -9.18 0.44
N CYS A 57 13.26 -8.52 1.41
CA CYS A 57 13.13 -7.06 1.37
C CYS A 57 14.49 -6.35 1.46
N ASN A 58 15.38 -6.79 2.36
CA ASN A 58 16.68 -6.14 2.58
C ASN A 58 17.62 -6.18 1.36
N THR A 59 17.43 -7.17 0.48
CA THR A 59 18.24 -7.36 -0.73
C THR A 59 17.52 -6.94 -2.01
N MET A 60 16.26 -6.49 -1.89
CA MET A 60 15.42 -6.15 -3.02
C MET A 60 15.90 -4.87 -3.70
N GLN A 61 15.92 -4.91 -5.04
CA GLN A 61 16.02 -3.74 -5.88
C GLN A 61 14.81 -3.70 -6.80
N LEU A 62 13.92 -2.73 -6.59
CA LEU A 62 12.70 -2.57 -7.37
C LEU A 62 12.40 -1.09 -7.57
N ALA A 63 11.92 -0.73 -8.77
CA ALA A 63 11.63 0.65 -9.17
C ALA A 63 12.82 1.64 -9.02
N GLY A 64 14.05 1.14 -8.97
CA GLY A 64 15.26 1.94 -8.74
C GLY A 64 15.59 2.24 -7.28
N TYR A 65 14.88 1.61 -6.34
CA TYR A 65 15.07 1.74 -4.89
C TYR A 65 15.60 0.43 -4.30
N ASP A 66 16.45 0.55 -3.27
CA ASP A 66 17.09 -0.54 -2.53
C ASP A 66 16.82 -0.48 -1.01
N ASP A 67 15.97 0.45 -0.57
CA ASP A 67 15.61 0.68 0.83
C ASP A 67 14.30 -0.05 1.24
N TRP A 68 14.00 -1.15 0.55
CA TRP A 68 12.83 -1.98 0.80
C TRP A 68 12.92 -2.67 2.16
N ARG A 69 11.78 -2.72 2.86
CA ARG A 69 11.67 -3.34 4.19
C ARG A 69 10.28 -3.89 4.42
N LEU A 70 10.19 -4.90 5.28
CA LEU A 70 8.89 -5.36 5.78
C LEU A 70 8.13 -4.21 6.48
N PRO A 71 6.80 -4.16 6.33
CA PRO A 71 5.99 -3.15 7.00
C PRO A 71 6.11 -3.29 8.51
N LYS A 72 6.12 -2.15 9.21
CA LYS A 72 6.01 -2.14 10.68
C LYS A 72 4.58 -2.51 11.07
N LEU A 73 4.40 -3.06 12.27
CA LEU A 73 3.07 -3.38 12.82
C LEU A 73 2.10 -2.19 12.75
N SER A 74 2.58 -0.97 13.03
CA SER A 74 1.78 0.26 12.94
C SER A 74 1.28 0.56 11.52
N THR A 75 2.12 0.33 10.51
CA THR A 75 1.75 0.48 9.09
C THR A 75 0.76 -0.61 8.69
N LEU A 76 1.00 -1.86 9.10
CA LEU A 76 0.12 -2.98 8.78
C LEU A 76 -1.30 -2.78 9.33
N LYS A 77 -1.41 -2.28 10.58
CA LYS A 77 -2.69 -1.93 11.20
C LYS A 77 -3.48 -0.87 10.43
N ARG A 78 -2.81 -0.02 9.63
CA ARG A 78 -3.48 1.02 8.84
C ARG A 78 -3.99 0.50 7.49
N ILE A 79 -3.32 -0.48 6.88
CA ILE A 79 -3.66 -0.97 5.54
C ILE A 79 -4.59 -2.19 5.55
N VAL A 80 -4.65 -2.93 6.68
CA VAL A 80 -5.54 -4.08 6.82
C VAL A 80 -6.91 -3.59 7.28
N VAL A 81 -7.95 -3.82 6.45
CA VAL A 81 -9.34 -3.55 6.83
C VAL A 81 -9.75 -4.54 7.92
N SER A 82 -9.94 -4.05 9.14
CA SER A 82 -10.19 -4.87 10.32
C SER A 82 -11.67 -5.24 10.46
N GLU A 83 -12.07 -6.37 9.91
CA GLU A 83 -13.15 -7.15 10.55
C GLU A 83 -12.60 -8.38 11.30
N ASN A 84 -11.39 -8.85 10.96
CA ASN A 84 -10.73 -9.96 11.62
C ASN A 84 -9.19 -9.80 11.56
N TYR A 85 -8.62 -8.87 12.34
CA TYR A 85 -7.16 -8.81 12.48
C TYR A 85 -6.70 -10.06 13.25
N PRO A 86 -6.01 -11.03 12.61
CA PRO A 86 -5.63 -12.25 13.30
C PRO A 86 -4.56 -11.91 14.34
N MET A 87 -4.74 -12.31 15.60
CA MET A 87 -3.68 -12.15 16.62
C MET A 87 -2.37 -12.85 16.22
N THR A 88 -2.43 -13.85 15.34
CA THR A 88 -1.26 -14.50 14.77
C THR A 88 -0.36 -13.55 13.98
N ILE A 89 -0.91 -12.46 13.40
CA ILE A 89 -0.11 -11.43 12.74
C ILE A 89 0.67 -10.61 13.78
N VAL A 90 0.07 -10.27 14.93
CA VAL A 90 0.76 -9.48 15.97
C VAL A 90 2.06 -10.17 16.41
N ASN A 91 1.98 -11.48 16.69
CA ASN A 91 3.11 -12.27 17.18
C ASN A 91 4.28 -12.40 16.18
N VAL A 92 4.05 -12.14 14.89
CA VAL A 92 5.10 -12.19 13.85
C VAL A 92 5.88 -10.86 13.78
N PHE A 93 5.28 -9.77 14.25
CA PHE A 93 5.86 -8.43 14.19
C PHE A 93 6.30 -7.88 15.57
N GLU A 94 6.15 -8.66 16.64
CA GLU A 94 6.77 -8.45 17.96
C GLU A 94 8.16 -9.10 18.02
#